data_AF-A0A5J9UG68-F1
#
_entry.id   AF-A0A5J9UG68-F1
#
_cell.length_a   1.000
_cell.length_b   1.000
_cell.length_c   1.000
_cell.angle_alpha   90.00
_cell.angle_beta   90.00
_cell.angle_gamma   90.00
#
_symmetry.space_group_name_H-M   'P 1'
#
loop_
_entity.id
_entity.type
_entity.pdbx_description
1 polymer ?
#
loop_
_entity_poly.entity_id
_entity_poly.type
_entity_poly.pdbx_seq_one_letter_code
_entity_poly.pdbx_strand_id
1 'polypeptide(L)' 'MARVHLYVAAACAVVLALAAPSLAGDPDMLQDICVADKTIPIKINGFPCKANVTADDFFFDGLRNPGTPTTRTAPW' A
#
# COMPACT_ATOMS: atom_id res chain seq x y z
N MET A 1 -7.77 -44.24 2.74
CA MET A 1 -6.84 -43.61 1.77
C MET A 1 -7.41 -42.31 1.21
N ALA A 2 -8.43 -42.33 0.33
CA ALA A 2 -8.98 -41.12 -0.30
C ALA A 2 -9.42 -40.01 0.67
N ARG A 3 -10.15 -40.35 1.74
CA ARG A 3 -10.58 -39.37 2.77
C ARG A 3 -9.43 -38.68 3.49
N VAL A 4 -8.35 -39.41 3.77
CA VAL A 4 -7.14 -38.86 4.41
C VAL A 4 -6.45 -37.87 3.47
N HIS A 5 -6.34 -38.18 2.18
CA HIS A 5 -5.82 -37.25 1.18
C HIS A 5 -6.67 -35.97 1.06
N LEU A 6 -8.00 -36.10 1.12
CA LEU A 6 -8.92 -34.95 1.14
C LEU A 6 -8.69 -34.04 2.35
N TYR A 7 -8.55 -34.61 3.56
CA TYR A 7 -8.28 -33.81 4.76
C TYR A 7 -6.91 -33.13 4.73
N VAL A 8 -5.88 -33.83 4.26
CA VAL A 8 -4.53 -33.26 4.12
C VAL A 8 -4.51 -32.14 3.09
N ALA A 9 -5.16 -32.32 1.93
CA ALA A 9 -5.26 -31.27 0.91
C ALA A 9 -6.02 -30.04 1.43
N ALA A 10 -7.13 -30.24 2.16
CA ALA A 10 -7.88 -29.14 2.77
C ALA A 10 -7.04 -28.38 3.81
N ALA A 11 -6.30 -29.09 4.66
CA ALA A 11 -5.41 -28.48 5.63
C ALA A 11 -4.29 -27.65 4.96
N CYS A 12 -3.68 -28.17 3.89
CA CYS A 12 -2.68 -27.42 3.11
C CYS A 12 -3.26 -26.15 2.47
N ALA A 13 -4.46 -26.25 1.90
CA ALA A 13 -5.14 -25.10 1.30
C ALA A 13 -5.45 -24.00 2.33
N VAL A 14 -5.90 -24.38 3.54
CA VAL A 14 -6.14 -23.43 4.64
C VAL A 14 -4.85 -22.76 5.08
N VAL A 15 -3.75 -23.51 5.23
CA VAL A 15 -2.44 -22.94 5.61
C VAL A 15 -1.94 -21.94 4.55
N LEU A 16 -2.06 -22.28 3.26
CA LEU A 16 -1.65 -21.39 2.16
C LEU A 16 -2.50 -20.11 2.11
N ALA A 17 -3.82 -20.22 2.33
CA ALA A 17 -4.71 -19.06 2.35
C ALA A 17 -4.42 -18.10 3.51
N LEU A 18 -4.03 -18.62 4.68
CA LEU A 18 -3.68 -17.82 5.85
C LEU A 18 -2.31 -17.15 5.75
N ALA A 19 -1.40 -17.66 4.91
CA ALA A 19 -0.08 -17.06 4.69
C ALA A 19 -0.11 -15.88 3.68
N ALA A 20 -1.07 -15.84 2.76
CA ALA A 20 -1.21 -14.81 1.73
C ALA A 20 -1.26 -13.34 2.23
N PRO A 21 -1.95 -12.96 3.32
CA PRO A 21 -2.03 -11.57 3.76
C PRO A 21 -0.68 -10.99 4.22
N SER A 22 0.32 -11.83 4.52
CA SER A 22 1.67 -11.36 4.87
C SER A 22 2.48 -10.83 3.67
N LEU A 23 1.96 -10.98 2.44
CA LEU A 23 2.58 -10.49 1.21
C LEU A 23 2.01 -9.15 0.71
N ALA A 24 1.01 -8.58 1.40
CA ALA A 24 0.38 -7.31 1.04
C ALA A 24 1.14 -6.09 1.60
N GLY A 25 2.48 -6.12 1.53
CA GLY A 25 3.33 -4.99 1.89
C GLY A 25 3.55 -4.04 0.73
N ASP A 26 3.89 -2.80 1.03
CA ASP A 26 4.45 -1.88 0.04
C ASP A 26 5.80 -2.44 -0.47
N PRO A 27 6.12 -2.29 -1.77
CA PRO A 27 7.40 -2.75 -2.30
C PRO A 27 8.57 -2.00 -1.63
N ASP A 28 9.68 -2.70 -1.42
CA ASP A 28 10.90 -2.09 -0.90
C ASP A 28 11.37 -0.93 -1.79
N MET A 29 11.84 0.14 -1.16
CA MET A 29 12.37 1.29 -1.88
C MET A 29 13.70 0.94 -2.57
N LEU A 30 13.77 1.14 -3.88
CA LEU A 30 14.98 0.91 -4.68
C LEU A 30 16.00 2.06 -4.60
N GLN A 31 15.60 3.19 -4.04
CA GLN A 31 16.41 4.39 -3.90
C GLN A 31 16.09 5.11 -2.58
N ASP A 32 16.90 6.09 -2.20
CA ASP A 32 16.73 6.81 -0.93
C ASP A 32 15.38 7.54 -0.84
N ILE A 33 14.93 8.15 -1.95
CA ILE A 33 13.71 8.95 -2.00
C ILE A 33 12.95 8.82 -3.32
N CYS A 34 11.62 8.86 -3.28
CA CYS A 34 10.75 8.98 -4.45
C CYS A 34 9.52 9.81 -4.08
N VAL A 35 9.61 11.14 -4.26
CA VAL A 35 8.46 12.02 -4.04
C VAL A 35 7.48 11.85 -5.20
N ALA A 36 6.22 11.52 -4.89
CA ALA A 36 5.20 11.29 -5.90
C ALA A 36 4.94 12.54 -6.76
N ASP A 37 5.01 12.36 -8.08
CA ASP A 37 4.60 13.33 -9.08
C ASP A 37 3.17 13.04 -9.54
N LYS A 38 2.23 13.83 -9.02
CA LYS A 38 0.79 13.70 -9.31
C LYS A 38 0.39 14.40 -10.62
N THR A 39 1.32 15.08 -11.29
CA THR A 39 1.06 15.80 -12.54
C THR A 39 1.21 14.90 -13.78
N ILE A 40 1.95 13.81 -13.65
CA ILE A 40 2.20 12.86 -14.73
C ILE A 40 0.98 11.95 -14.92
N PRO A 41 0.40 11.85 -16.14
CA PRO A 41 -0.84 11.10 -16.38
C PRO A 41 -0.64 9.56 -16.48
N ILE A 42 0.53 9.06 -16.12
CA ILE A 42 0.89 7.64 -16.22
C ILE A 42 0.45 6.92 -14.94
N LYS A 43 -0.23 5.77 -15.10
CA LYS A 43 -0.66 4.92 -13.98
C LYS A 43 0.29 3.73 -13.84
N ILE A 44 0.88 3.59 -12.65
CA ILE A 44 1.70 2.46 -12.23
C ILE A 44 1.24 1.98 -10.85
N ASN A 45 1.80 0.89 -10.34
CA ASN A 45 1.60 0.54 -8.93
C ASN A 45 2.35 1.57 -8.06
N GLY A 46 1.63 2.57 -7.56
CA GLY A 46 2.17 3.77 -6.91
C GLY A 46 2.07 5.02 -7.79
N PHE A 47 3.11 5.86 -7.78
CA PHE A 47 3.18 7.10 -8.57
C PHE A 47 4.56 7.27 -9.19
N PRO A 48 4.68 7.92 -10.36
CA PRO A 48 5.96 8.38 -10.88
C PRO A 48 6.69 9.28 -9.86
N CYS A 49 8.02 9.22 -9.81
CA CYS A 49 8.82 10.10 -8.94
C CYS A 49 9.06 11.46 -9.63
N LYS A 50 9.12 12.54 -8.85
CA LYS A 50 9.58 13.85 -9.31
C LYS A 50 11.05 13.82 -9.74
N ALA A 51 11.40 14.60 -10.75
CA ALA A 51 12.79 14.78 -11.21
C ALA A 51 13.60 15.76 -10.35
N ASN A 52 12.96 16.80 -9.80
CA ASN A 52 13.61 17.79 -8.95
C ASN A 52 12.92 17.83 -7.58
N VAL A 53 13.60 17.30 -6.58
CA VAL A 53 13.11 17.21 -5.20
C VAL A 53 13.76 18.30 -4.35
N THR A 54 12.97 18.97 -3.50
CA THR A 54 13.47 19.98 -2.55
C THR A 54 13.16 19.59 -1.11
N ALA A 55 13.69 20.34 -0.14
CA ALA A 55 13.39 20.12 1.27
C ALA A 55 11.89 20.29 1.60
N ASP A 56 11.19 21.15 0.84
CA ASP A 56 9.76 21.41 1.05
C ASP A 56 8.89 20.19 0.73
N ASP A 57 9.36 19.27 -0.11
CA ASP A 57 8.64 18.03 -0.45
C ASP A 57 8.53 17.05 0.73
N PHE A 58 9.34 17.23 1.78
CA PHE A 58 9.34 16.40 2.99
C PHE A 58 8.58 17.03 4.16
N PHE A 59 8.05 18.24 3.98
CA PHE A 59 7.24 18.93 4.97
C PHE A 59 5.74 18.70 4.70
N PHE A 60 4.99 18.31 5.73
CA PHE A 60 3.54 18.13 5.64
C PHE A 60 2.83 18.78 6.82
N ASP A 61 1.99 19.78 6.55
CA ASP A 61 1.18 20.48 7.54
C ASP A 61 -0.33 20.29 7.35
N GLY A 62 -0.74 19.32 6.51
CA GLY A 62 -2.15 19.08 6.18
C GLY A 62 -3.03 18.71 7.38
N LEU A 63 -2.42 18.32 8.51
CA LEU A 63 -3.11 18.02 9.78
C LEU A 63 -3.01 19.15 10.81
N ARG A 64 -2.49 20.32 10.45
CA ARG A 64 -2.32 21.46 11.36
C ARG A 64 -3.65 22.01 11.87
N ASN A 65 -4.69 21.97 11.04
CA ASN A 65 -6.03 22.46 11.37
C ASN A 65 -6.96 21.29 11.71
N PRO A 66 -7.88 21.47 12.69
CA PRO A 66 -8.85 20.43 13.02
C PRO A 66 -9.77 20.14 11.83
N GLY A 67 -10.10 18.86 11.63
CA GLY A 67 -11.05 18.43 10.60
C GLY A 67 -12.47 18.90 10.90
N THR A 68 -13.29 19.06 9.85
CA THR A 68 -14.71 19.40 9.98
C THR A 68 -15.48 18.21 10.57
N PRO A 69 -16.11 18.34 11.75
CA PRO A 69 -16.76 17.22 12.44
C PRO A 69 -18.06 16.74 11.76
N THR A 70 -18.57 17.47 10.77
CA THR A 70 -19.91 17.27 10.19
C THR A 70 -19.96 16.28 9.02
N THR A 71 -18.84 15.80 8.49
CA THR A 71 -18.82 14.77 7.45
C THR A 71 -17.64 13.81 7.62
N ARG A 72 -17.92 12.53 7.88
CA ARG A 72 -16.93 11.45 7.84
C ARG A 72 -16.61 11.08 6.38
N THR A 73 -16.09 12.03 5.64
CA THR A 73 -15.48 11.81 4.33
C THR A 73 -14.20 12.60 4.32
N ALA A 74 -13.11 11.97 4.77
CA ALA A 74 -11.79 12.50 4.48
C ALA A 74 -11.63 12.45 2.94
N PRO A 75 -11.24 13.54 2.26
CA PRO A 75 -11.11 13.59 0.81
C PRO A 75 -9.80 12.94 0.30
N TRP A 76 -9.21 12.02 1.09
CA TRP A 76 -8.03 11.27 0.69
C TRP A 76 -8.43 10.04 -0.12
#